data_AF-A0ABD3WV79-F1
#
_entry.id   AF-A0ABD3WV79-F1
#
_cell.length_a   1.000
_cell.length_b   1.000
_cell.length_c   1.000
_cell.angle_alpha   90.00
_cell.angle_beta   90.00
_cell.angle_gamma   90.00
#
_symmetry.space_group_name_H-M   'P 1'
#
loop_
_entity.id
_entity.type
_entity.pdbx_description
1 polymer ?
#
loop_
_entity_poly.entity_id
_entity_poly.type
_entity_poly.pdbx_seq_one_letter_code
_entity_poly.pdbx_strand_id
1 'polypeptide(L)'
;MNRNKITVLRDPTSDEDAATKRYVDTVDGKLSTLKTEHNTVDEKLSTLRAEYDVHVGGFLNLRRNFRKLDEIAEQFFGKLLIAETKLSDIKTSIDTFKKTQDDIVGDTRNIINKIDLLEKYQGKILHKRINNVVYTISSGLTTWSQQNNGIKHTAEVTGVYRLSVFGAAKFEIFTTYPWHHSTNRFSGTVSVILNSADEEIFILVAFDETLTAAMIRWCLEFVAETPQLTEYLSKVAEIEN
;
A
#
# COMPACT_ATOMS: atom_id res chain seq x y z
N MET A 1 -39.41 -41.56 26.79
CA MET A 1 -39.36 -41.08 28.19
C MET A 1 -40.08 -39.74 28.27
N ASN A 2 -40.91 -39.53 29.30
CA ASN A 2 -41.75 -38.34 29.45
C ASN A 2 -40.98 -37.19 30.14
N ARG A 3 -41.41 -35.93 29.95
CA ARG A 3 -40.79 -34.73 30.55
C ARG A 3 -41.08 -34.67 32.05
N ASN A 4 -40.14 -35.13 32.88
CA ASN A 4 -40.24 -35.06 34.34
C ASN A 4 -39.61 -33.77 34.87
N LYS A 5 -40.29 -33.08 35.79
CA LYS A 5 -39.77 -31.88 36.46
C LYS A 5 -38.92 -32.31 37.67
N ILE A 6 -37.68 -31.85 37.74
CA ILE A 6 -36.79 -32.06 38.90
C ILE A 6 -36.97 -30.86 39.84
N THR A 7 -37.43 -31.09 41.06
CA THR A 7 -37.73 -30.01 42.03
C THR A 7 -36.75 -29.93 43.20
N VAL A 8 -35.86 -30.92 43.35
CA VAL A 8 -34.93 -31.02 44.50
C VAL A 8 -33.55 -31.52 44.04
N LEU A 9 -32.90 -30.79 43.14
CA LEU A 9 -31.50 -31.08 42.81
C LEU A 9 -30.60 -30.49 43.91
N ARG A 10 -29.79 -31.33 44.55
CA ARG A 10 -28.76 -30.87 45.50
C ARG A 10 -27.63 -30.17 44.76
N ASP A 11 -26.85 -29.35 45.47
CA ASP A 11 -25.64 -28.77 44.90
C ASP A 11 -24.72 -29.88 44.37
N PRO A 12 -24.27 -29.78 43.10
CA PRO A 12 -23.46 -30.81 42.48
C PRO A 12 -22.12 -30.94 43.21
N THR A 13 -21.72 -32.18 43.49
CA THR A 13 -20.46 -32.52 44.16
C THR A 13 -19.41 -33.05 43.18
N SER A 14 -19.86 -33.60 42.04
CA SER A 14 -19.05 -33.99 40.88
C SER A 14 -19.44 -33.20 39.64
N ASP A 15 -18.54 -33.14 38.66
CA ASP A 15 -18.72 -32.44 37.39
C ASP A 15 -19.87 -33.03 36.54
N GLU A 16 -20.26 -34.29 36.79
CA GLU A 16 -21.35 -34.99 36.08
C GLU A 16 -22.75 -34.84 36.73
N ASP A 17 -22.87 -34.25 37.93
CA ASP A 17 -24.10 -34.31 38.77
C ASP A 17 -25.28 -33.44 38.26
N ALA A 18 -25.01 -32.47 37.40
CA ALA A 18 -26.01 -31.66 36.70
C ALA A 18 -25.60 -31.58 35.23
N ALA A 19 -26.45 -31.09 34.32
CA ALA A 19 -26.03 -30.79 32.96
C ALA A 19 -24.86 -29.79 32.97
N THR A 20 -23.66 -30.36 33.05
CA THR A 20 -22.30 -29.88 32.94
C THR A 20 -22.04 -28.47 33.45
N LYS A 21 -22.10 -28.25 34.78
CA LYS A 21 -21.54 -27.04 35.42
C LYS A 21 -20.12 -26.76 34.92
N ARG A 22 -19.29 -27.81 34.82
CA ARG A 22 -17.94 -27.76 34.23
C ARG A 22 -17.91 -27.19 32.81
N TYR A 23 -18.88 -27.54 31.95
CA TYR A 23 -18.96 -27.01 30.59
C TYR A 23 -19.24 -25.51 30.61
N VAL A 24 -20.18 -25.06 31.45
CA VAL A 24 -20.51 -23.63 31.59
C VAL A 24 -19.30 -22.85 32.10
N ASP A 25 -18.65 -23.31 33.17
CA ASP A 25 -17.47 -22.65 33.75
C ASP A 25 -16.29 -22.60 32.75
N THR A 26 -16.08 -23.67 31.98
CA THR A 26 -15.04 -23.72 30.94
C THR A 26 -15.33 -22.73 29.81
N VAL A 27 -16.60 -22.63 29.39
CA VAL A 27 -17.01 -21.70 28.33
C VAL A 27 -16.88 -20.25 28.81
N ASP A 28 -17.29 -19.95 30.03
CA ASP A 28 -17.21 -18.59 30.59
C ASP A 28 -15.75 -18.14 30.78
N GLY A 29 -14.87 -19.03 31.25
CA GLY A 29 -13.44 -18.76 31.34
C GLY A 29 -12.82 -18.43 29.97
N LYS A 30 -13.14 -19.22 28.93
CA LYS A 30 -12.70 -18.93 27.56
C LYS A 30 -13.24 -17.60 27.05
N LEU A 31 -14.50 -17.28 27.33
CA LEU A 31 -15.11 -16.02 26.94
C LEU A 31 -14.44 -14.82 27.61
N SER A 32 -14.08 -14.94 28.89
CA SER A 32 -13.33 -13.91 29.62
C SER A 32 -11.95 -13.66 29.03
N THR A 33 -11.21 -14.72 28.68
CA THR A 33 -9.91 -14.60 28.02
C THR A 33 -10.04 -13.90 26.66
N LEU A 34 -11.01 -14.33 25.84
CA LEU A 34 -11.25 -13.73 24.52
C LEU A 34 -11.61 -12.24 24.61
N LYS A 35 -12.40 -11.83 25.62
CA LYS A 35 -12.72 -10.40 25.85
C LYS A 35 -11.46 -9.59 26.19
N THR A 36 -10.58 -10.13 27.01
CA THR A 36 -9.32 -9.47 27.37
C THR A 36 -8.41 -9.31 26.15
N GLU A 37 -8.30 -10.35 25.33
CA GLU A 37 -7.55 -10.31 24.08
C GLU A 37 -8.14 -9.30 23.10
N HIS A 38 -9.47 -9.24 22.97
CA HIS A 38 -10.16 -8.27 22.12
C HIS A 38 -9.85 -6.83 22.55
N ASN A 39 -9.96 -6.52 23.84
CA ASN A 39 -9.64 -5.19 24.36
C ASN A 39 -8.18 -4.81 24.07
N THR A 40 -7.26 -5.77 24.23
CA THR A 40 -5.84 -5.54 23.92
C THR A 40 -5.63 -5.24 22.43
N VAL A 41 -6.38 -5.89 21.53
CA VAL A 41 -6.35 -5.62 20.09
C VAL A 41 -6.90 -4.22 19.79
N ASP A 42 -8.00 -3.82 20.41
CA ASP A 42 -8.60 -2.50 20.22
C ASP A 42 -7.64 -1.37 20.64
N GLU A 43 -6.95 -1.53 21.77
CA GLU A 43 -5.94 -0.57 22.25
C GLU A 43 -4.76 -0.43 21.27
N LYS A 44 -4.27 -1.56 20.75
CA LYS A 44 -3.22 -1.58 19.73
C LYS A 44 -3.68 -0.92 18.43
N LEU A 45 -4.91 -1.20 17.99
CA LEU A 45 -5.48 -0.61 16.79
C LEU A 45 -5.65 0.91 16.93
N SER A 46 -6.06 1.38 18.11
CA SER A 46 -6.16 2.80 18.42
C SER A 46 -4.80 3.49 18.35
N THR A 47 -3.75 2.87 18.89
CA THR A 47 -2.38 3.40 18.83
C THR A 47 -1.89 3.47 17.38
N LEU A 48 -2.10 2.41 16.60
CA LEU A 48 -1.68 2.35 15.20
C LEU A 48 -2.39 3.42 14.34
N ARG A 49 -3.68 3.68 14.59
CA ARG A 49 -4.43 4.75 13.91
C ARG A 49 -3.85 6.13 14.21
N ALA A 50 -3.51 6.40 15.47
CA ALA A 50 -2.89 7.67 15.85
C ALA A 50 -1.53 7.87 15.18
N GLU A 51 -0.70 6.83 15.11
CA GLU A 51 0.58 6.87 14.39
C GLU A 51 0.38 7.12 12.89
N TYR A 52 -0.58 6.43 12.27
CA TYR A 52 -0.91 6.63 10.85
C TYR A 52 -1.32 8.08 10.55
N ASP A 53 -2.17 8.69 11.39
CA ASP A 53 -2.61 10.08 11.21
C ASP A 53 -1.43 11.07 11.29
N VAL A 54 -0.47 10.82 12.19
CA VAL A 54 0.78 11.61 12.28
C VAL A 54 1.60 11.48 10.99
N HIS A 55 1.71 10.28 10.43
CA HIS A 55 2.43 10.03 9.19
C HIS A 55 1.78 10.71 7.98
N VAL A 56 0.45 10.59 7.84
CA VAL A 56 -0.30 11.28 6.79
C VAL A 56 -0.13 12.80 6.92
N GLY A 57 -0.18 13.35 8.14
CA GLY A 57 0.09 14.76 8.39
C GLY A 57 1.49 15.20 7.94
N GLY A 58 2.51 14.39 8.24
CA GLY A 58 3.89 14.61 7.78
C GLY A 58 4.01 14.60 6.26
N PHE A 59 3.37 13.64 5.58
CA PHE A 59 3.37 13.56 4.12
C PHE A 59 2.68 14.78 3.46
N LEU A 60 1.57 15.25 4.04
CA LEU A 60 0.87 16.45 3.55
C LEU A 60 1.72 17.73 3.72
N ASN A 61 2.50 17.84 4.81
CA ASN A 61 3.47 18.91 4.99
C ASN A 61 4.56 18.86 3.90
N LEU A 62 5.13 17.69 3.65
CA LEU A 62 6.14 17.49 2.62
C LEU A 62 5.61 17.88 1.23
N ARG A 63 4.38 17.46 0.89
CA ARG A 63 3.72 17.83 -0.37
C ARG A 63 3.54 19.34 -0.51
N ARG A 64 3.19 20.04 0.58
CA ARG A 64 3.12 21.51 0.59
C ARG A 64 4.49 22.15 0.36
N ASN A 65 5.56 21.59 0.92
CA ASN A 65 6.91 22.08 0.69
C ASN A 65 7.35 21.91 -0.77
N PHE A 66 7.04 20.76 -1.40
CA PHE A 66 7.29 20.57 -2.83
C PHE A 66 6.54 21.59 -3.70
N ARG A 67 5.27 21.85 -3.41
CA ARG A 67 4.51 22.88 -4.14
C ARG A 67 5.14 24.27 -4.01
N LYS A 68 5.64 24.64 -2.83
CA LYS A 68 6.36 25.92 -2.65
C LYS A 68 7.64 25.97 -3.48
N LEU A 69 8.37 24.88 -3.61
CA LEU A 69 9.54 24.80 -4.48
C LEU A 69 9.14 25.00 -5.94
N ASP A 70 8.07 24.36 -6.40
CA ASP A 70 7.55 24.55 -7.77
C ASP A 70 7.19 26.01 -8.01
N GLU A 71 6.47 26.65 -7.08
CA GLU A 71 6.12 28.08 -7.16
C GLU A 71 7.37 28.98 -7.19
N ILE A 72 8.42 28.67 -6.44
CA ILE A 72 9.71 29.39 -6.47
C ILE A 72 10.42 29.18 -7.81
N ALA A 73 10.45 27.94 -8.31
CA ALA A 73 11.07 27.61 -9.58
C ALA A 73 10.39 28.37 -10.73
N GLU A 74 9.06 28.38 -10.77
CA GLU A 74 8.27 29.16 -11.74
C GLU A 74 8.56 30.66 -11.64
N GLN A 75 8.65 31.23 -10.43
CA GLN A 75 9.03 32.63 -10.26
C GLN A 75 10.45 32.93 -10.75
N PHE A 76 11.38 32.01 -10.53
CA PHE A 76 12.78 32.18 -10.91
C PHE A 76 12.96 32.05 -12.43
N PHE A 77 12.51 30.95 -13.03
CA PHE A 77 12.63 30.70 -14.46
C PHE A 77 11.72 31.59 -15.30
N GLY A 78 10.51 31.89 -14.82
CA GLY A 78 9.61 32.84 -15.47
C GLY A 78 10.17 34.27 -15.52
N LYS A 79 10.95 34.69 -14.50
CA LYS A 79 11.66 35.98 -14.51
C LYS A 79 12.97 35.92 -15.30
N LEU A 80 13.68 34.79 -15.29
CA LEU A 80 14.92 34.60 -16.06
C LEU A 80 14.70 34.75 -17.57
N LEU A 81 13.49 34.44 -18.05
CA LEU A 81 13.06 34.66 -19.44
C LEU A 81 12.79 36.13 -19.80
N ILE A 82 12.65 37.03 -18.81
CA ILE A 82 12.24 38.44 -19.04
C ILE A 82 13.38 39.41 -18.69
N ALA A 83 14.45 38.96 -18.04
CA ALA A 83 15.31 39.89 -17.31
C ALA A 83 16.82 39.59 -17.47
N GLU A 84 17.52 40.47 -18.19
CA GLU A 84 18.96 40.75 -18.03
C GLU A 84 19.27 41.37 -16.64
N THR A 85 18.61 40.93 -15.55
CA THR A 85 18.64 41.62 -14.26
C THR A 85 19.65 41.05 -13.28
N LYS A 86 20.58 41.93 -12.89
CA LYS A 86 21.29 42.07 -11.60
C LYS A 86 21.48 40.77 -10.79
N LEU A 87 22.71 40.27 -10.89
CA LEU A 87 23.32 39.15 -10.13
C LEU A 87 22.98 39.07 -8.63
N SER A 88 22.62 40.18 -7.97
CA SER A 88 22.21 40.21 -6.56
C SER A 88 20.94 39.40 -6.29
N ASP A 89 19.94 39.54 -7.16
CA ASP A 89 18.62 38.93 -6.96
C ASP A 89 18.69 37.42 -7.22
N ILE A 90 19.57 37.03 -8.15
CA ILE A 90 19.95 35.64 -8.40
C ILE A 90 20.58 35.03 -7.15
N LYS A 91 21.51 35.73 -6.50
CA LYS A 91 22.17 35.23 -5.28
C LYS A 91 21.19 35.03 -4.13
N THR A 92 20.32 36.00 -3.86
CA THR A 92 19.28 35.87 -2.81
C THR A 92 18.32 34.71 -3.09
N SER A 93 17.97 34.48 -4.35
CA SER A 93 17.12 33.36 -4.75
C SER A 93 17.81 32.02 -4.56
N ILE A 94 19.09 31.91 -4.94
CA ILE A 94 19.91 30.70 -4.72
C ILE A 94 20.03 30.37 -3.24
N ASP A 95 20.26 31.37 -2.38
CA ASP A 95 20.38 31.14 -0.93
C ASP A 95 19.04 30.69 -0.32
N THR A 96 17.92 31.25 -0.79
CA THR A 96 16.57 30.81 -0.39
C THR A 96 16.29 29.36 -0.82
N PHE A 97 16.70 29.00 -2.03
CA PHE A 97 16.56 27.64 -2.55
C PHE A 97 17.36 26.64 -1.71
N LYS A 98 18.64 26.93 -1.42
CA LYS A 98 19.50 26.09 -0.58
C LYS A 98 18.90 25.85 0.80
N LYS A 99 18.43 26.91 1.46
CA LYS A 99 17.77 26.77 2.76
C LYS A 99 16.55 25.85 2.70
N THR A 100 15.72 26.02 1.67
CA THR A 100 14.52 25.19 1.49
C THR A 100 14.89 23.73 1.23
N GLN A 101 15.97 23.48 0.47
CA GLN A 101 16.51 22.14 0.24
C GLN A 101 16.97 21.49 1.55
N ASP A 102 17.70 22.21 2.40
CA ASP A 102 18.18 21.70 3.69
C ASP A 102 17.02 21.33 4.63
N ASP A 103 15.97 22.16 4.69
CA ASP A 103 14.77 21.88 5.49
C ASP A 103 14.08 20.57 5.04
N ILE A 104 13.96 20.35 3.72
CA ILE A 104 13.37 19.11 3.15
C ILE A 104 14.21 17.88 3.48
N VAL A 105 15.54 17.98 3.41
CA VAL A 105 16.44 16.89 3.77
C VAL A 105 16.30 16.54 5.25
N GLY A 106 16.15 17.55 6.11
CA GLY A 106 15.88 17.36 7.54
C GLY A 106 14.59 16.60 7.81
N ASP A 107 13.48 17.03 7.19
CA ASP A 107 12.17 16.38 7.32
C ASP A 107 12.19 14.94 6.81
N THR A 108 12.84 14.70 5.66
CA THR A 108 12.96 13.36 5.06
C THR A 108 13.69 12.40 6.01
N ARG A 109 14.79 12.84 6.63
CA ARG A 109 15.54 12.03 7.60
C ARG A 109 14.69 11.68 8.82
N ASN A 110 13.88 12.60 9.32
CA ASN A 110 12.96 12.34 10.43
C ASN A 110 11.88 11.30 10.07
N ILE A 111 11.37 11.32 8.85
CA ILE A 111 10.39 10.35 8.36
C ILE A 111 11.01 8.96 8.26
N ILE A 112 12.20 8.84 7.68
CA ILE A 112 12.94 7.57 7.55
C ILE A 112 13.14 6.93 8.94
N ASN A 113 13.64 7.71 9.91
CA ASN A 113 13.83 7.19 11.27
C ASN A 113 12.54 6.68 11.92
N LYS A 114 11.37 7.27 11.60
CA LYS A 114 10.07 6.79 12.09
C LYS A 114 9.62 5.52 11.37
N ILE A 115 9.89 5.40 10.07
CA ILE A 115 9.62 4.17 9.31
C ILE A 115 10.44 3.01 9.88
N ASP A 116 11.74 3.20 10.13
CA ASP A 116 12.61 2.18 10.73
C ASP A 116 12.08 1.70 12.10
N LEU A 117 11.52 2.62 12.90
CA LEU A 117 10.87 2.28 14.16
C LEU A 117 9.62 1.45 13.93
N LEU A 118 8.75 1.85 12.99
CA LEU A 118 7.55 1.09 12.65
C LEU A 118 7.87 -0.32 12.16
N GLU A 119 8.86 -0.49 11.28
CA GLU A 119 9.29 -1.80 10.79
C GLU A 119 9.78 -2.69 11.95
N LYS A 120 10.54 -2.12 12.88
CA LYS A 120 11.00 -2.81 14.10
C LYS A 120 9.84 -3.25 15.00
N TYR A 121 8.75 -2.49 15.07
CA TYR A 121 7.55 -2.85 15.84
C TYR A 121 6.64 -3.84 15.09
N GLN A 122 6.55 -3.74 13.76
CA GLN A 122 5.78 -4.66 12.92
C GLN A 122 6.36 -6.07 12.93
N GLY A 123 7.69 -6.24 13.03
CA GLY A 123 8.33 -7.56 13.19
C GLY A 123 7.91 -8.33 14.47
N LYS A 124 7.25 -7.67 15.44
CA LYS A 124 6.72 -8.30 16.66
C LYS A 124 5.21 -8.55 16.63
N ILE A 125 4.49 -8.01 15.65
CA ILE A 125 3.07 -8.31 15.45
C ILE A 125 3.03 -9.58 14.60
N LEU A 126 2.80 -10.72 15.24
CA LEU A 126 2.55 -11.99 14.57
C LEU A 126 1.46 -11.76 13.50
N HIS A 127 1.84 -11.91 12.23
CA HIS A 127 1.01 -11.56 11.07
C HIS A 127 -0.24 -12.44 11.02
N LYS A 128 -1.29 -12.03 11.74
CA LYS A 128 -2.62 -12.58 11.57
C LYS A 128 -3.18 -11.95 10.31
N ARG A 129 -3.08 -12.70 9.20
CA ARG A 129 -3.59 -12.38 7.86
C ARG A 129 -4.93 -11.63 7.93
N ILE A 130 -4.89 -10.31 7.72
CA ILE A 130 -6.09 -9.52 7.46
C ILE A 130 -6.04 -9.14 5.98
N ASN A 131 -7.08 -9.54 5.26
CA ASN A 131 -7.20 -9.48 3.82
C ASN A 131 -7.08 -8.03 3.30
N ASN A 132 -6.40 -7.86 2.15
CA ASN A 132 -6.28 -6.63 1.34
C ASN A 132 -5.25 -5.58 1.77
N VAL A 133 -4.04 -5.98 2.17
CA VAL A 133 -2.93 -5.00 2.25
C VAL A 133 -2.23 -4.93 0.90
N VAL A 134 -2.34 -3.78 0.24
CA VAL A 134 -1.59 -3.46 -0.98
C VAL A 134 -0.21 -2.97 -0.55
N TYR A 135 0.85 -3.70 -0.88
CA TYR A 135 2.22 -3.29 -0.58
C TYR A 135 2.90 -2.78 -1.85
N THR A 136 3.49 -1.59 -1.82
CA THR A 136 4.40 -1.15 -2.88
C THR A 136 5.65 -2.02 -2.83
N ILE A 137 5.90 -2.79 -3.88
CA ILE A 137 7.05 -3.70 -3.99
C ILE A 137 8.23 -2.96 -4.59
N SER A 138 7.95 -2.16 -5.63
CA SER A 138 8.98 -1.44 -6.36
C SER A 138 8.42 -0.17 -6.98
N SER A 139 9.25 0.87 -7.10
CA SER A 139 8.91 2.09 -7.81
C SER A 139 10.17 2.71 -8.40
N GLY A 140 10.01 3.53 -9.43
CA GLY A 140 11.16 4.14 -10.09
C GLY A 140 10.81 5.29 -11.00
N LEU A 141 11.85 6.03 -11.41
CA LEU A 141 11.82 7.01 -12.48
C LEU A 141 12.65 6.45 -13.63
N THR A 142 12.11 6.42 -14.84
CA THR A 142 12.84 5.98 -16.03
C THR A 142 12.48 6.84 -17.23
N THR A 143 13.36 6.86 -18.23
CA THR A 143 13.08 7.47 -19.53
C THR A 143 12.54 6.41 -20.46
N TRP A 144 11.27 6.50 -20.79
CA TRP A 144 10.66 5.71 -21.86
C TRP A 144 11.15 6.23 -23.21
N SER A 145 11.40 5.32 -24.15
CA SER A 145 11.61 5.62 -25.57
C SER A 145 11.02 4.51 -26.43
N GLN A 146 10.79 4.76 -27.73
CA GLN A 146 10.29 3.73 -28.65
C GLN A 146 11.21 2.48 -28.72
N GLN A 147 12.51 2.67 -28.50
CA GLN A 147 13.49 1.57 -28.49
C GLN A 147 13.58 0.85 -27.13
N ASN A 148 13.18 1.52 -26.04
CA ASN A 148 13.21 0.99 -24.68
C ASN A 148 11.83 1.18 -24.04
N ASN A 149 10.86 0.47 -24.60
CA ASN A 149 9.46 0.60 -24.23
C ASN A 149 9.04 -0.39 -23.13
N GLY A 150 9.94 -1.24 -22.64
CA GLY A 150 9.65 -2.25 -21.62
C GLY A 150 10.12 -1.86 -20.21
N ILE A 151 9.28 -2.06 -19.21
CA ILE A 151 9.67 -2.17 -17.80
C ILE A 151 9.75 -3.66 -17.46
N LYS A 152 10.94 -4.13 -17.09
CA LYS A 152 11.16 -5.51 -16.68
C LYS A 152 11.04 -5.65 -15.17
N HIS A 153 10.32 -6.66 -14.71
CA HIS A 153 10.25 -6.99 -13.28
C HIS A 153 10.14 -8.49 -13.06
N THR A 154 10.84 -9.00 -12.06
CA THR A 154 10.73 -10.39 -11.60
C THR A 154 10.00 -10.37 -10.27
N ALA A 155 8.83 -11.01 -10.22
CA ALA A 155 8.05 -11.11 -8.99
C ALA A 155 8.75 -12.02 -7.97
N GLU A 156 8.82 -11.62 -6.71
CA GLU A 156 9.35 -12.47 -5.64
C GLU A 156 8.35 -13.55 -5.20
N VAL A 157 7.04 -13.29 -5.37
CA VAL A 157 5.94 -14.16 -4.92
C VAL A 157 4.85 -14.25 -5.99
N THR A 158 4.25 -15.43 -6.19
CA THR A 158 3.13 -15.59 -7.13
C THR A 158 1.89 -14.87 -6.58
N GLY A 159 1.31 -13.98 -7.37
CA GLY A 159 0.12 -13.23 -6.95
C GLY A 159 -0.37 -12.21 -7.99
N VAL A 160 -1.33 -11.39 -7.58
CA VAL A 160 -1.85 -10.28 -8.37
C VAL A 160 -1.01 -9.05 -8.07
N TYR A 161 -0.46 -8.44 -9.10
CA TYR A 161 0.33 -7.22 -9.06
C TYR A 161 -0.41 -6.12 -9.80
N ARG A 162 -0.19 -4.87 -9.41
CA ARG A 162 -0.71 -3.69 -10.09
C ARG A 162 0.46 -2.76 -10.44
N LEU A 163 0.68 -2.54 -11.73
CA LEU A 163 1.59 -1.53 -12.24
C LEU A 163 0.81 -0.24 -12.51
N SER A 164 1.25 0.86 -11.90
CA SER A 164 0.77 2.21 -12.17
C SER A 164 1.89 3.05 -12.78
N VAL A 165 1.62 3.70 -13.91
CA VAL A 165 2.56 4.57 -14.63
C VAL A 165 2.02 6.00 -14.65
N PHE A 166 2.87 6.94 -14.28
CA PHE A 166 2.58 8.36 -14.15
C PHE A 166 3.52 9.16 -15.05
N GLY A 167 2.97 10.06 -15.85
CA GLY A 167 3.73 10.94 -16.74
C GLY A 167 2.83 11.96 -17.42
N ALA A 168 3.44 12.94 -18.09
CA ALA A 168 2.70 13.90 -18.91
C ALA A 168 2.10 13.26 -20.18
N ALA A 169 2.75 12.22 -20.68
CA ALA A 169 2.28 11.42 -21.81
C ALA A 169 1.35 10.28 -21.36
N LYS A 170 0.44 9.88 -22.26
CA LYS A 170 -0.47 8.75 -22.05
C LYS A 170 0.13 7.48 -22.63
N PHE A 171 0.06 6.39 -21.86
CA PHE A 171 0.58 5.08 -22.23
C PHE A 171 -0.50 4.00 -22.14
N GLU A 172 -0.49 3.08 -23.09
CA GLU A 172 -1.09 1.77 -22.96
C GLU A 172 -0.05 0.79 -22.42
N ILE A 173 -0.48 -0.13 -21.55
CA ILE A 173 0.41 -1.07 -20.89
C ILE A 173 0.00 -2.48 -21.31
N PHE A 174 0.95 -3.22 -21.87
CA PHE A 174 0.83 -4.60 -22.27
C PHE A 174 1.72 -5.47 -21.40
N THR A 175 1.35 -6.73 -21.28
CA THR A 175 2.19 -7.77 -20.66
C THR A 175 2.65 -8.72 -21.74
N THR A 176 3.81 -9.34 -21.56
CA THR A 176 4.28 -10.41 -22.44
C THR A 176 3.40 -11.66 -22.35
N TYR A 177 2.63 -11.83 -21.27
CA TYR A 177 1.64 -12.90 -21.20
C TYR A 177 0.43 -12.65 -22.13
N PRO A 178 0.12 -13.60 -23.04
CA PRO A 178 -0.81 -13.39 -24.17
C PRO A 178 -2.30 -13.26 -23.78
N TRP A 179 -2.65 -13.29 -22.50
CA TRP A 179 -4.04 -13.35 -22.03
C TRP A 179 -4.51 -12.11 -21.25
N HIS A 180 -3.67 -11.09 -21.08
CA HIS A 180 -4.01 -9.90 -20.29
C HIS A 180 -3.77 -8.61 -21.05
N HIS A 181 -4.83 -8.12 -21.71
CA HIS A 181 -4.90 -6.73 -22.16
C HIS A 181 -5.76 -5.95 -21.17
N SER A 182 -5.20 -4.90 -20.57
CA SER A 182 -6.03 -3.93 -19.82
C SER A 182 -6.08 -2.62 -20.59
N THR A 183 -7.28 -2.29 -21.04
CA THR A 183 -7.57 -1.08 -21.83
C THR A 183 -8.14 0.01 -20.95
N ASN A 184 -7.48 0.34 -19.83
CA ASN A 184 -7.95 1.46 -19.01
C ASN A 184 -7.37 2.79 -19.52
N ARG A 185 -8.15 3.45 -20.39
CA ARG A 185 -7.75 4.61 -21.22
C ARG A 185 -7.41 5.91 -20.46
N PHE A 186 -7.50 5.93 -19.13
CA PHE A 186 -7.42 7.18 -18.38
C PHE A 186 -6.45 7.21 -17.19
N SER A 187 -5.82 6.09 -16.79
CA SER A 187 -5.01 6.10 -15.55
C SER A 187 -3.69 5.33 -15.58
N GLY A 188 -3.20 4.86 -16.75
CA GLY A 188 -1.88 4.23 -16.84
C GLY A 188 -1.68 3.08 -15.84
N THR A 189 -2.77 2.39 -15.46
CA THR A 189 -2.74 1.35 -14.44
C THR A 189 -3.15 0.02 -15.07
N VAL A 190 -2.33 -1.00 -14.87
CA VAL A 190 -2.55 -2.39 -15.32
C VAL A 190 -2.44 -3.31 -14.11
N SER A 191 -3.36 -4.27 -13.97
CA SER A 191 -3.24 -5.34 -12.98
C SER A 191 -2.97 -6.66 -13.70
N VAL A 192 -1.99 -7.41 -13.22
CA VAL A 192 -1.45 -8.62 -13.86
C VAL A 192 -1.22 -9.67 -12.80
N ILE A 193 -1.47 -10.92 -13.13
CA ILE A 193 -1.07 -12.04 -12.28
C ILE A 193 0.36 -12.39 -12.64
N LEU A 194 1.29 -12.24 -11.69
CA LEU A 194 2.69 -12.64 -11.87
C LEU A 194 2.96 -13.92 -11.10
N ASN A 195 3.86 -14.74 -11.62
CA ASN A 195 4.33 -15.95 -10.98
C ASN A 195 5.75 -15.75 -10.44
N SER A 196 6.07 -16.25 -9.25
CA SER A 196 7.34 -16.00 -8.53
C SER A 196 8.61 -16.53 -9.22
N ALA A 197 8.48 -17.14 -10.39
CA ALA A 197 9.60 -17.72 -11.15
C ALA A 197 9.74 -17.10 -12.55
N ASP A 198 8.77 -16.30 -12.99
CA ASP A 198 8.70 -15.79 -14.35
C ASP A 198 9.10 -14.29 -14.36
N GLU A 199 10.02 -13.92 -15.24
CA GLU A 199 10.31 -12.53 -15.54
C GLU A 199 9.17 -11.98 -16.41
N GLU A 200 8.49 -10.94 -15.93
CA GLU A 200 7.45 -10.27 -16.72
C GLU A 200 7.97 -8.95 -17.28
N ILE A 201 7.64 -8.70 -18.54
CA ILE A 201 7.95 -7.45 -19.21
C ILE A 201 6.66 -6.69 -19.45
N PHE A 202 6.53 -5.54 -18.80
CA PHE A 202 5.46 -4.59 -19.03
C PHE A 202 5.86 -3.68 -20.20
N ILE A 203 5.20 -3.82 -21.33
CA ILE A 203 5.47 -3.02 -22.53
C ILE A 203 4.56 -1.79 -22.50
N LEU A 204 5.16 -0.61 -22.55
CA LEU A 204 4.48 0.68 -22.57
C LEU A 204 4.44 1.21 -24.00
N VAL A 205 3.25 1.45 -24.53
CA VAL A 205 3.07 2.05 -25.86
C VAL A 205 2.47 3.44 -25.68
N ALA A 206 3.17 4.48 -26.13
CA ALA A 206 2.63 5.83 -26.10
C ALA A 206 1.46 5.95 -27.08
N PHE A 207 0.43 6.68 -26.69
CA PHE A 207 -0.70 6.99 -27.57
C PHE A 207 -0.33 7.96 -28.70
N ASP A 208 0.64 8.82 -28.44
CA ASP A 208 1.16 9.75 -29.43
C ASP A 208 2.32 9.08 -30.18
N GLU A 209 2.09 8.69 -31.42
CA GLU A 209 3.09 8.06 -32.29
C GLU A 209 4.29 8.99 -32.58
N THR A 210 4.13 10.30 -32.40
CA THR A 210 5.21 11.28 -32.57
C THR A 210 6.12 11.38 -31.35
N LEU A 211 5.71 10.83 -30.20
CA LEU A 211 6.49 10.83 -28.98
C LEU A 211 7.67 9.87 -29.09
N THR A 212 8.88 10.43 -29.11
CA THR A 212 10.13 9.64 -29.22
C THR A 212 10.70 9.25 -27.86
N ALA A 213 10.50 10.07 -26.84
CA ALA A 213 10.90 9.80 -25.47
C ALA A 213 10.05 10.58 -24.44
N ALA A 214 9.92 10.03 -23.23
CA ALA A 214 9.27 10.71 -22.11
C ALA A 214 9.82 10.22 -20.76
N MET A 215 9.92 11.12 -19.79
CA MET A 215 10.23 10.74 -18.42
C MET A 215 8.95 10.22 -17.74
N ILE A 216 9.01 9.01 -17.22
CA ILE A 216 7.89 8.34 -16.57
C ILE A 216 8.27 7.90 -15.15
N ARG A 217 7.31 8.01 -14.24
CA ARG A 217 7.38 7.42 -12.90
C ARG A 217 6.48 6.20 -12.87
N TRP A 218 6.90 5.11 -12.24
CA TRP A 218 6.10 3.90 -12.13
C TRP A 218 6.12 3.35 -10.71
N CYS A 219 5.07 2.61 -10.36
CA CYS A 219 4.86 1.97 -9.07
C CYS A 219 4.26 0.58 -9.31
N LEU A 220 4.89 -0.47 -8.77
CA LEU A 220 4.39 -1.83 -8.79
C LEU A 220 3.96 -2.25 -7.38
N GLU A 221 2.71 -2.66 -7.26
CA GLU A 221 2.07 -3.00 -6.00
C GLU A 221 1.67 -4.47 -5.97
N PHE A 222 1.91 -5.16 -4.85
CA PHE A 222 1.35 -6.48 -4.57
C PHE A 222 -0.08 -6.30 -4.07
N VAL A 223 -1.04 -6.97 -4.70
CA VAL A 223 -2.47 -6.85 -4.34
C VAL A 223 -2.93 -8.06 -3.53
N ALA A 224 -2.62 -9.28 -3.97
CA ALA A 224 -3.05 -10.51 -3.28
C ALA A 224 -2.27 -11.76 -3.74
N GLU A 225 -2.15 -12.77 -2.87
CA GLU A 225 -1.63 -14.09 -3.24
C GLU A 225 -2.67 -14.90 -4.03
N THR A 226 -2.23 -15.69 -5.01
CA THR A 226 -3.09 -16.52 -5.89
C THR A 226 -3.93 -17.60 -5.20
N PRO A 227 -3.54 -18.23 -4.07
CA PRO A 227 -4.38 -19.25 -3.41
C PRO A 227 -5.77 -18.75 -3.01
N GLN A 228 -5.88 -17.46 -2.65
CA GLN A 228 -7.17 -16.82 -2.35
C GLN A 228 -7.99 -16.55 -3.62
N LEU A 229 -7.30 -16.29 -4.74
CA LEU A 229 -7.93 -16.10 -6.04
C LEU A 229 -8.50 -17.41 -6.59
N THR A 230 -7.81 -18.54 -6.41
CA THR A 230 -8.30 -19.86 -6.81
C THR A 230 -9.58 -20.24 -6.05
N GLU A 231 -9.62 -19.97 -4.73
CA GLU A 231 -10.84 -20.18 -3.93
C GLU A 231 -11.98 -19.25 -4.36
N TYR A 232 -11.68 -17.97 -4.63
CA TYR A 232 -12.67 -17.00 -5.12
C TYR A 232 -13.22 -17.37 -6.49
N LEU A 233 -12.36 -17.71 -7.46
CA LEU A 233 -12.75 -18.13 -8.80
C LEU A 233 -13.54 -19.44 -8.78
N SER A 234 -13.18 -20.38 -7.90
CA SER A 234 -13.96 -21.61 -7.68
C SER A 234 -15.36 -21.29 -7.16
N LYS A 235 -15.50 -20.35 -6.22
CA LYS A 235 -16.80 -19.91 -5.69
C LYS A 235 -17.64 -19.15 -6.72
N VAL A 236 -17.02 -18.35 -7.59
CA VAL A 236 -17.72 -17.68 -8.70
C VAL A 236 -18.23 -18.70 -9.71
N ALA A 237 -17.41 -19.69 -10.07
CA ALA A 237 -17.81 -20.77 -10.99
C ALA A 237 -18.93 -21.67 -10.42
N GLU A 238 -19.01 -21.83 -9.10
CA GLU A 238 -20.14 -22.51 -8.42
C GLU A 238 -21.45 -21.70 -8.45
N ILE A 239 -21.38 -20.37 -8.53
CA ILE A 239 -22.58 -19.50 -8.61
C ILE A 239 -23.12 -19.42 -10.05
N GLU A 240 -22.26 -19.62 -11.05
CA GLU A 240 -22.63 -19.55 -12.47
C GLU A 240 -23.17 -20.88 -13.04
N ASN A 241 -23.12 -21.99 -12.29
CA ASN A 241 -23.69 -23.29 -12.63
C ASN A 241 -24.94 -23.63 -11.81
#